data_AF-A0A9W9Z809-F1
#
_entry.id   AF-A0A9W9Z809-F1
#
_cell.length_a   1.000
_cell.length_b   1.000
_cell.length_c   1.000
_cell.angle_alpha   90.00
_cell.angle_beta   90.00
_cell.angle_gamma   90.00
#
_symmetry.space_group_name_H-M   'P 1'
#
loop_
_entity.id
_entity.type
_entity.pdbx_description
1 polymer ?
#
loop_
_entity_poly.entity_id
_entity_poly.type
_entity_poly.pdbx_seq_one_letter_code
_entity_poly.pdbx_strand_id
1 'polypeptide(L)'
;MDKCNRYNTLAEADRKVTYGGGSACDNALTGWYRFVGAAGTKMPTPPPGSQMCGTQAAGWLNGAHPTVAEGQVTRQVCYHYQSNTCFYPNNIGV
;
A
#
# COMPACT_ATOMS: atom_id res chain seq x y z
N MET A 1 -11.97 -12.51 -13.53
CA MET A 1 -12.01 -11.03 -13.61
C MET A 1 -10.57 -10.57 -13.81
N ASP A 2 -10.27 -9.91 -14.93
CA ASP A 2 -8.90 -9.55 -15.28
C ASP A 2 -8.46 -8.27 -14.54
N LYS A 3 -7.52 -8.45 -13.61
CA LYS A 3 -7.01 -7.43 -12.69
C LYS A 3 -6.03 -6.48 -13.38
N CYS A 4 -5.55 -6.86 -14.56
CA CYS A 4 -4.76 -5.99 -15.43
C CYS A 4 -5.62 -4.94 -16.14
N ASN A 5 -6.93 -5.19 -16.27
CA ASN A 5 -7.85 -4.35 -17.02
C ASN A 5 -9.03 -3.80 -16.19
N ARG A 6 -9.28 -4.33 -14.98
CA ARG A 6 -10.32 -3.85 -14.06
C ARG A 6 -9.75 -3.57 -12.68
N TYR A 7 -9.38 -2.31 -12.44
CA TYR A 7 -8.89 -1.79 -11.18
C TYR A 7 -9.35 -0.34 -10.96
N ASN A 8 -9.39 0.08 -9.71
CA ASN A 8 -9.52 1.47 -9.30
C ASN A 8 -8.12 2.10 -9.16
N THR A 9 -8.04 3.42 -9.21
CA THR A 9 -6.78 4.14 -9.11
C THR A 9 -6.60 4.77 -7.74
N LEU A 10 -5.38 4.77 -7.24
CA LEU A 10 -4.93 5.55 -6.08
C LEU A 10 -3.94 6.59 -6.59
N ALA A 11 -4.39 7.84 -6.71
CA ALA A 11 -3.65 8.91 -7.40
C ALA A 11 -3.25 10.06 -6.48
N GLU A 12 -3.81 10.10 -5.27
CA GLU A 12 -3.71 11.18 -4.33
C GLU A 12 -2.28 11.35 -3.81
N ALA A 13 -1.80 12.60 -3.77
CA ALA A 13 -0.41 12.91 -3.40
C ALA A 13 -0.07 12.53 -1.96
N ASP A 14 -1.08 12.49 -1.09
CA ASP A 14 -0.95 12.11 0.31
C ASP A 14 -0.50 10.66 0.47
N ARG A 15 -0.71 9.79 -0.53
CA ARG A 15 -0.27 8.38 -0.52
C ARG A 15 1.22 8.18 -0.78
N LYS A 16 1.97 9.22 -1.12
CA LYS A 16 3.41 9.15 -1.42
C LYS A 16 4.21 9.09 -0.12
N VAL A 17 5.28 8.30 -0.09
CA VAL A 17 6.19 8.16 1.08
C VAL A 17 6.93 9.44 1.50
N THR A 18 6.79 10.53 0.76
CA THR A 18 7.33 11.85 1.13
C THR A 18 6.28 12.75 1.76
N TYR A 19 5.04 12.28 1.87
CA TYR A 19 3.94 12.99 2.51
C TYR A 19 3.85 12.58 3.98
N GLY A 20 3.61 13.56 4.85
CA GLY A 20 3.50 13.34 6.29
C GLY A 20 2.21 12.62 6.70
N GLY A 21 1.95 12.61 8.00
CA GLY A 21 0.80 11.92 8.58
C GLY A 21 -0.51 12.63 8.29
N GLY A 22 -1.61 11.94 8.60
CA GLY A 22 -2.97 12.46 8.46
C GLY A 22 -3.99 11.49 9.06
N SER A 23 -5.27 11.72 8.74
CA SER A 23 -6.40 10.92 9.21
C SER A 23 -6.98 9.99 8.13
N ALA A 24 -6.32 9.86 6.97
CA ALA A 24 -6.81 9.01 5.90
C ALA A 24 -6.82 7.54 6.32
N CYS A 25 -7.85 6.80 5.89
CA CYS A 25 -8.02 5.39 6.19
C CYS A 25 -8.65 4.68 5.00
N ASP A 26 -8.02 3.59 4.56
CA ASP A 26 -8.45 2.80 3.40
C ASP A 26 -9.39 1.63 3.78
N ASN A 27 -10.00 1.66 4.98
CA ASN A 27 -10.84 0.57 5.49
C ASN A 27 -12.10 0.27 4.66
N ALA A 28 -12.53 1.23 3.83
CA ALA A 28 -13.67 1.08 2.92
C ALA A 28 -13.27 0.60 1.52
N LEU A 29 -11.97 0.50 1.21
CA LEU A 29 -11.51 0.07 -0.10
C LEU A 29 -11.80 -1.42 -0.31
N THR A 30 -12.53 -1.72 -1.39
CA THR A 30 -12.81 -3.09 -1.84
C THR A 30 -12.48 -3.23 -3.33
N GLY A 31 -11.88 -4.35 -3.72
CA GLY A 31 -11.47 -4.61 -5.12
C GLY A 31 -9.98 -4.41 -5.39
N TRP A 32 -9.64 -4.22 -6.67
CA TRP A 32 -8.27 -4.08 -7.16
C TRP A 32 -7.90 -2.62 -7.29
N TYR A 33 -6.71 -2.25 -6.80
CA TYR A 33 -6.23 -0.86 -6.81
C TYR A 33 -4.83 -0.77 -7.43
N ARG A 34 -4.56 0.34 -8.12
CA ARG A 34 -3.26 0.65 -8.69
C ARG A 34 -2.81 2.04 -8.28
N PHE A 35 -1.61 2.13 -7.72
CA PHE A 35 -0.94 3.41 -7.48
C PHE A 35 -0.55 4.04 -8.81
N VAL A 36 -0.97 5.29 -9.01
CA VAL A 36 -0.67 6.10 -10.20
C VAL A 36 -0.43 7.56 -9.82
N GLY A 37 -0.02 8.39 -10.78
CA GLY A 37 0.04 9.85 -10.60
C GLY A 37 0.93 10.28 -9.43
N ALA A 38 0.42 11.20 -8.60
CA ALA A 38 1.18 11.78 -7.50
C ALA A 38 1.45 10.79 -6.36
N ALA A 39 0.66 9.73 -6.25
CA ALA A 39 0.88 8.65 -5.28
C ALA A 39 2.12 7.80 -5.60
N GLY A 40 2.65 7.89 -6.84
CA GLY A 40 3.71 7.02 -7.35
C GLY A 40 3.14 5.80 -8.08
N THR A 41 3.94 4.74 -8.21
CA THR A 41 3.59 3.58 -9.05
C THR A 41 3.42 2.26 -8.28
N LYS A 42 3.81 2.21 -7.00
CA LYS A 42 3.76 1.01 -6.17
C LYS A 42 3.87 1.34 -4.68
N MET A 43 3.38 0.42 -3.84
CA MET A 43 3.58 0.45 -2.39
C MET A 43 5.08 0.30 -2.04
N PRO A 44 5.59 1.00 -1.00
CA PRO A 44 6.97 0.81 -0.56
C PRO A 44 7.19 -0.60 0.02
N THR A 45 8.41 -1.11 -0.14
CA THR A 45 8.87 -2.37 0.46
C THR A 45 9.68 -2.19 1.75
N PRO A 46 10.36 -1.06 2.03
CA PRO A 46 10.77 -0.74 3.39
C PRO A 46 9.63 -0.02 4.13
N PRO A 47 9.57 -0.12 5.48
CA PRO A 47 8.62 0.65 6.27
C PRO A 47 8.83 2.15 6.04
N PRO A 48 7.81 2.92 5.63
CA PRO A 48 7.96 4.35 5.35
C PRO A 48 8.14 5.18 6.64
N GLY A 49 7.76 4.64 7.80
CA GLY A 49 7.67 5.34 9.07
C GLY A 49 6.24 5.38 9.58
N SER A 50 6.04 5.63 10.88
CA SER A 50 4.73 5.98 11.41
C SER A 50 4.38 7.42 11.02
N GLN A 51 3.08 7.76 10.95
CA GLN A 51 2.60 9.07 10.53
C GLN A 51 3.15 9.51 9.16
N MET A 52 3.03 8.64 8.16
CA MET A 52 3.42 8.88 6.78
C MET A 52 2.28 8.51 5.84
N CYS A 53 2.39 8.92 4.58
CA CYS A 53 1.43 8.57 3.52
C CYS A 53 -0.01 8.99 3.85
N GLY A 54 -0.20 10.13 4.52
CA GLY A 54 -1.52 10.70 4.81
C GLY A 54 -2.29 10.00 5.93
N THR A 55 -1.70 9.03 6.62
CA THR A 55 -2.35 8.24 7.67
C THR A 55 -1.50 8.15 8.95
N GLN A 56 -2.08 7.63 10.02
CA GLN A 56 -1.36 7.32 11.26
C GLN A 56 -0.63 5.97 11.18
N ALA A 57 -1.18 5.01 10.43
CA ALA A 57 -0.68 3.64 10.32
C ALA A 57 -0.31 3.33 8.86
N ALA A 58 0.91 3.69 8.46
CA ALA A 58 1.31 3.63 7.05
C ALA A 58 1.56 2.19 6.59
N GLY A 59 0.86 1.77 5.53
CA GLY A 59 0.98 0.45 4.94
C GLY A 59 2.22 0.30 4.04
N TRP A 60 2.89 -0.85 4.13
CA TRP A 60 4.01 -1.23 3.28
C TRP A 60 4.01 -2.72 2.98
N LEU A 61 4.55 -3.09 1.81
CA LEU A 61 4.60 -4.48 1.36
C LEU A 61 5.75 -5.19 2.07
N ASN A 62 5.43 -6.19 2.91
CA ASN A 62 6.42 -6.99 3.59
C ASN A 62 7.00 -8.06 2.66
N GLY A 63 8.02 -7.67 1.90
CA GLY A 63 8.73 -8.51 0.94
C GLY A 63 8.93 -7.83 -0.42
N ALA A 64 9.14 -8.64 -1.45
CA ALA A 64 9.31 -8.15 -2.82
C ALA A 64 7.98 -8.09 -3.58
N HIS A 65 7.87 -7.11 -4.46
CA HIS A 65 6.82 -7.07 -5.49
C HIS A 65 6.92 -8.30 -6.40
N PRO A 66 5.79 -8.89 -6.81
CA PRO A 66 5.82 -10.04 -7.71
C PRO A 66 6.44 -9.69 -9.05
N THR A 67 7.13 -10.67 -9.61
CA THR A 67 7.58 -10.65 -11.01
C THR A 67 6.42 -11.04 -11.93
N VAL A 68 6.57 -10.73 -13.23
CA VAL A 68 5.59 -11.13 -14.26
C VAL A 68 5.41 -12.66 -14.30
N ALA A 69 6.48 -13.43 -14.06
CA ALA A 69 6.44 -14.89 -14.09
C ALA A 69 5.70 -15.52 -12.90
N GLU A 70 5.74 -14.87 -11.73
CA GLU A 70 4.98 -15.30 -10.55
C GLU A 70 3.47 -15.09 -10.74
N GLY A 71 3.08 -14.14 -11.61
CA GLY A 71 1.71 -13.75 -11.78
C GLY A 71 1.12 -13.18 -10.49
N GLN A 72 -0.16 -13.46 -10.25
CA GLN A 72 -0.83 -12.98 -9.05
C GLN A 72 -0.50 -13.88 -7.86
N VAL A 73 -0.02 -13.27 -6.78
CA VAL A 73 0.41 -13.98 -5.58
C VAL A 73 -0.11 -13.30 -4.32
N THR A 74 -0.16 -14.05 -3.23
CA THR A 74 -0.43 -13.46 -1.92
C THR A 74 0.85 -12.86 -1.36
N ARG A 75 0.76 -11.64 -0.84
CA ARG A 75 1.80 -10.98 -0.07
C ARG A 75 1.23 -10.42 1.22
N GLN A 76 2.08 -10.24 2.20
CA GLN A 76 1.72 -9.58 3.45
C GLN A 76 1.96 -8.08 3.32
N VAL A 77 0.99 -7.29 3.75
CA VAL A 77 1.17 -5.86 4.04
C VAL A 77 1.25 -5.71 5.55
N CYS A 78 2.16 -4.86 5.99
CA CYS A 78 2.34 -4.45 7.38
C CYS A 78 1.96 -2.97 7.50
N TYR A 79 1.34 -2.59 8.61
CA TYR A 79 1.09 -1.17 8.92
C TYR A 79 2.01 -0.72 10.06
N HIS A 80 2.83 0.30 9.77
CA HIS A 80 3.72 0.90 10.75
C HIS A 80 2.94 1.89 11.62
N TYR A 81 2.80 1.57 12.90
CA TYR A 81 2.13 2.42 13.88
C TYR A 81 3.00 2.60 15.13
N GLN A 82 3.17 3.85 15.57
CA GLN A 82 4.08 4.22 16.66
C GLN A 82 5.50 3.68 16.42
N SER A 83 6.03 2.85 17.32
CA SER A 83 7.35 2.21 17.22
C SER A 83 7.31 0.81 16.60
N ASN A 84 6.13 0.25 16.34
CA ASN A 84 5.99 -1.07 15.75
C ASN A 84 5.87 -0.96 14.22
N THR A 85 6.88 -1.45 13.51
CA THR A 85 6.95 -1.44 12.05
C THR A 85 5.92 -2.35 11.38
N CYS A 86 5.39 -3.35 12.10
CA CYS A 86 4.31 -4.22 11.64
C CYS A 86 3.29 -4.43 12.77
N PHE A 87 2.61 -3.35 13.15
CA PHE A 87 1.59 -3.38 14.20
C PHE A 87 0.38 -4.24 13.81
N TYR A 88 -0.05 -4.10 12.56
CA TYR A 88 -1.11 -4.92 11.97
C TYR A 88 -0.60 -5.55 10.67
N PRO A 89 -0.58 -6.88 10.55
CA PRO A 89 -0.34 -7.55 9.28
C PRO A 89 -1.66 -7.99 8.63
N ASN A 90 -1.76 -7.86 7.31
CA ASN A 90 -2.83 -8.49 6.52
C ASN A 90 -2.30 -9.06 5.21
N ASN A 91 -2.94 -10.13 4.72
CA ASN A 91 -2.59 -10.72 3.43
C ASN A 91 -3.45 -10.12 2.33
N ILE A 92 -2.82 -9.72 1.23
CA ILE A 92 -3.47 -9.20 0.03
C ILE A 92 -3.00 -9.98 -1.20
N GLY A 93 -3.83 -9.97 -2.24
CA GLY A 93 -3.37 -10.37 -3.57
C GLY A 93 -2.69 -9.19 -4.26
N VAL A 94 -1.52 -9.42 -4.83
CA VAL A 94 -0.77 -8.46 -5.67
C VAL A 94 -0.48 -9.06 -7.03
#